data_AF-A0A7J6GMP1-F1
#
_entry.id   AF-A0A7J6GMP1-F1
#
_cell.length_a   1.000
_cell.length_b   1.000
_cell.length_c   1.000
_cell.angle_alpha   90.00
_cell.angle_beta   90.00
_cell.angle_gamma   90.00
#
_symmetry.space_group_name_H-M   'P 1'
#
loop_
_entity.id
_entity.type
_entity.pdbx_description
1 polymer ?
#
loop_
_entity_poly.entity_id
_entity_poly.type
_entity_poly.pdbx_seq_one_letter_code
_entity_poly.pdbx_strand_id
1 'polypeptide(L)'
;MKFPKRFQLAFAPLMKIKQNPYAIKENEDKLGKVLQVYDKRLGEIRFLGGDEFSLADLSHLPNINILEKKKKKEEEGVGMG
;
A
#
# COMPACT_ATOMS: atom_id res chain seq x y z
N MET A 1 -12.57 12.21 4.90
CA MET A 1 -11.42 11.54 4.24
C MET A 1 -11.59 10.04 4.37
N LYS A 2 -11.94 9.33 3.28
CA LYS A 2 -12.23 7.88 3.28
C LYS A 2 -11.01 7.16 2.69
N PHE A 3 -10.27 6.39 3.48
CA PHE A 3 -9.12 5.58 3.02
C PHE A 3 -9.51 4.08 2.94
N PRO A 4 -10.30 3.67 1.95
CA PRO A 4 -10.87 2.32 1.89
C PRO A 4 -9.81 1.21 1.86
N LYS A 5 -8.64 1.43 1.20
CA LYS A 5 -7.57 0.43 1.16
C LYS A 5 -6.95 0.13 2.54
N ARG A 6 -6.63 1.18 3.31
CA ARG A 6 -6.04 1.02 4.67
C ARG A 6 -7.01 0.28 5.59
N PHE A 7 -8.29 0.62 5.50
CA PHE A 7 -9.33 -0.07 6.26
C PHE A 7 -9.40 -1.56 5.89
N GLN A 8 -9.50 -1.87 4.59
CA GLN A 8 -9.63 -3.26 4.14
C GLN A 8 -8.39 -4.09 4.46
N LEU A 9 -7.17 -3.56 4.31
CA LEU A 9 -5.94 -4.36 4.41
C LEU A 9 -5.30 -4.37 5.80
N ALA A 10 -5.40 -3.28 6.55
CA ALA A 10 -4.78 -3.18 7.88
C ALA A 10 -5.80 -3.41 9.01
N PHE A 11 -6.93 -2.72 8.95
CA PHE A 11 -7.88 -2.69 10.07
C PHE A 11 -8.88 -3.84 10.05
N ALA A 12 -9.45 -4.19 8.90
CA ALA A 12 -10.46 -5.25 8.81
C ALA A 12 -9.95 -6.61 9.32
N PRO A 13 -8.71 -7.07 9.00
CA PRO A 13 -8.17 -8.31 9.59
C PRO A 13 -7.97 -8.21 11.11
N LEU A 14 -7.47 -7.06 11.61
CA LEU A 14 -7.30 -6.83 13.05
C LEU A 14 -8.64 -6.80 13.81
N MET A 15 -9.69 -6.34 13.15
CA MET A 15 -11.05 -6.26 13.69
C MET A 15 -11.90 -7.51 13.42
N LYS A 16 -11.33 -8.56 12.80
CA LYS A 16 -12.05 -9.78 12.35
C LYS A 16 -13.25 -9.49 11.43
N ILE A 17 -13.21 -8.38 10.70
CA ILE A 17 -14.21 -8.01 9.70
C ILE A 17 -13.84 -8.66 8.38
N LYS A 18 -14.82 -9.29 7.72
CA LYS A 18 -14.62 -9.90 6.40
C LYS A 18 -14.20 -8.82 5.40
N GLN A 19 -13.08 -9.04 4.74
CA GLN A 19 -12.60 -8.15 3.68
C GLN A 19 -13.54 -8.22 2.47
N ASN A 20 -13.70 -7.10 1.77
CA ASN A 20 -14.46 -7.03 0.52
C ASN A 20 -13.49 -7.15 -0.68
N PRO A 21 -13.51 -8.27 -1.44
CA PRO A 21 -12.59 -8.49 -2.55
C PRO A 21 -12.72 -7.46 -3.67
N TYR A 22 -13.95 -6.99 -3.96
CA TYR A 22 -14.18 -5.97 -4.98
C TYR A 22 -13.55 -4.64 -4.57
N ALA A 23 -13.73 -4.24 -3.31
CA ALA A 23 -13.11 -3.03 -2.78
C ALA A 23 -11.59 -3.14 -2.72
N ILE A 24 -11.03 -4.33 -2.46
CA ILE A 24 -9.57 -4.55 -2.51
C ILE A 24 -9.06 -4.33 -3.93
N LYS A 25 -9.65 -5.02 -4.91
CA LYS A 25 -9.24 -4.94 -6.33
C LYS A 25 -9.34 -3.52 -6.88
N GLU A 26 -10.44 -2.82 -6.64
CA GLU A 26 -10.61 -1.43 -7.06
C GLU A 26 -9.52 -0.50 -6.46
N ASN A 27 -9.12 -0.77 -5.20
CA ASN A 27 -8.06 -0.02 -4.54
C ASN A 27 -6.65 -0.43 -4.97
N GLU A 28 -6.45 -1.64 -5.47
CA GLU A 28 -5.22 -2.09 -6.12
C GLU A 28 -5.02 -1.39 -7.45
N ASP A 29 -6.06 -1.36 -8.29
CA ASP A 29 -6.04 -0.65 -9.58
C ASP A 29 -5.73 0.84 -9.39
N LYS A 30 -6.39 1.48 -8.42
CA LYS A 30 -6.11 2.88 -8.07
C LYS A 30 -4.70 3.07 -7.52
N LEU A 31 -4.22 2.16 -6.66
CA LEU A 31 -2.87 2.25 -6.13
C LEU A 31 -1.82 2.10 -7.23
N GLY A 32 -2.02 1.20 -8.20
CA GLY A 32 -1.11 1.02 -9.33
C GLY A 32 -0.89 2.32 -10.10
N LYS A 33 -1.97 3.08 -10.36
CA LYS A 33 -1.87 4.41 -11.00
C LYS A 33 -1.08 5.42 -10.16
N VAL A 34 -1.25 5.40 -8.84
CA VAL A 34 -0.48 6.28 -7.93
C VAL A 34 1.00 5.89 -7.92
N LEU A 35 1.32 4.60 -7.89
CA LEU A 35 2.69 4.10 -7.92
C LEU A 35 3.39 4.46 -9.23
N GLN A 36 2.71 4.43 -10.36
CA GLN A 36 3.28 4.92 -11.64
C GLN A 36 3.70 6.40 -11.57
N VAL A 37 2.94 7.24 -10.87
CA VAL A 37 3.32 8.65 -10.64
C VAL A 37 4.54 8.73 -9.70
N TYR A 38 4.62 7.84 -8.70
CA TYR A 38 5.76 7.79 -7.77
C TYR A 38 7.02 7.36 -8.50
N ASP A 39 6.95 6.34 -9.35
CA ASP A 39 8.08 5.86 -10.15
C ASP A 39 8.62 6.96 -11.07
N LYS A 40 7.73 7.67 -11.78
CA LYS A 40 8.14 8.80 -12.62
C LYS A 40 8.83 9.88 -11.79
N ARG A 41 8.23 10.26 -10.66
CA ARG A 41 8.76 11.32 -9.80
C ARG A 41 10.09 10.92 -9.15
N LEU A 42 10.20 9.71 -8.64
CA LEU A 42 11.43 9.19 -8.02
C LEU A 42 12.54 8.90 -9.03
N GLY A 43 12.20 8.77 -10.32
CA GLY A 43 13.19 8.75 -11.40
C GLY A 43 13.85 10.11 -11.64
N GLU A 44 13.22 11.21 -11.21
CA GLU A 44 13.70 12.59 -11.39
C GLU A 44 14.28 13.18 -10.10
N ILE A 45 13.68 12.88 -8.94
CA ILE A 45 14.07 13.41 -7.62
C ILE A 45 14.25 12.28 -6.60
N ARG A 46 15.13 12.46 -5.61
CA ARG A 46 15.56 11.35 -4.73
C ARG A 46 14.47 10.85 -3.76
N PHE A 47 13.57 11.72 -3.34
CA PHE A 47 12.50 11.42 -2.39
C PHE A 47 11.16 12.00 -2.89
N LEU A 48 10.04 11.58 -2.32
CA LEU A 48 8.72 12.12 -2.69
C LEU A 48 8.61 13.61 -2.33
N GLY A 49 9.31 14.02 -1.26
CA GLY A 49 9.40 15.41 -0.82
C GLY A 49 10.30 16.31 -1.64
N GLY A 50 11.16 15.78 -2.51
CA GLY A 50 12.23 16.54 -3.17
C GLY A 50 13.58 15.81 -3.11
N ASP A 51 14.66 16.59 -3.07
CA ASP A 51 16.02 16.05 -2.98
C ASP A 51 16.41 15.62 -1.56
N GLU A 52 15.69 16.10 -0.56
CA GLU A 52 15.86 15.76 0.86
C GLU A 52 14.67 14.98 1.38
N PHE A 53 14.94 14.09 2.35
CA PHE A 53 13.92 13.30 3.01
C PHE A 53 13.03 14.19 3.87
N SER A 54 11.72 14.02 3.74
CA SER A 54 10.75 14.93 4.35
C SER A 54 9.62 14.19 5.08
N LEU A 55 8.72 14.97 5.70
CA LEU A 55 7.50 14.44 6.29
C LEU A 55 6.60 13.72 5.26
N ALA A 56 6.65 14.14 3.99
CA ALA A 56 5.93 13.46 2.93
C ALA A 56 6.37 11.99 2.86
N ASP A 57 7.67 11.72 2.90
CA ASP A 57 8.24 10.37 2.86
C ASP A 57 7.88 9.56 4.12
N LEU A 58 8.04 10.16 5.32
CA LEU A 58 7.68 9.54 6.59
C LEU A 58 6.22 9.09 6.65
N SER A 59 5.29 9.94 6.17
CA SER A 59 3.85 9.67 6.23
C SER A 59 3.43 8.42 5.44
N HIS A 60 4.26 7.96 4.51
CA HIS A 60 4.00 6.78 3.68
C HIS A 60 4.54 5.48 4.26
N LEU A 61 5.60 5.53 5.09
CA LEU A 61 6.28 4.34 5.63
C LEU A 61 5.34 3.33 6.32
N PRO A 62 4.36 3.72 7.16
CA PRO A 62 3.48 2.74 7.80
C PRO A 62 2.67 1.93 6.80
N ASN A 63 2.19 2.57 5.71
CA ASN A 63 1.36 1.89 4.73
C ASN A 63 2.18 0.97 3.83
N ILE A 64 3.39 1.41 3.44
CA ILE A 64 4.31 0.58 2.65
C ILE A 64 4.63 -0.70 3.43
N ASN A 65 4.98 -0.59 4.71
CA ASN A 65 5.28 -1.75 5.55
C ASN A 65 4.10 -2.73 5.67
N ILE A 66 2.86 -2.24 5.74
CA ILE A 66 1.65 -3.08 5.77
C ILE A 66 1.49 -3.85 4.46
N LEU A 67 1.70 -3.18 3.32
CA LEU A 67 1.58 -3.81 2.00
C LEU A 67 2.66 -4.87 1.78
N GLU A 68 3.92 -4.57 2.14
CA GLU A 68 5.04 -5.51 2.05
C GLU A 68 4.80 -6.77 2.90
N LYS A 69 4.33 -6.60 4.14
CA LYS A 69 3.98 -7.74 5.01
C LYS A 69 2.85 -8.60 4.45
N LYS A 70 1.89 -7.99 3.75
CA LYS A 70 0.81 -8.72 3.07
C LYS A 70 1.33 -9.54 1.90
N LYS A 71 2.17 -8.93 1.04
CA LYS A 71 2.81 -9.61 -0.08
C LYS A 71 3.60 -10.84 0.38
N LYS A 72 4.41 -10.72 1.44
CA LYS A 72 5.12 -11.87 2.02
C LYS A 72 4.20 -12.99 2.51
N LYS A 73 3.08 -12.65 3.16
CA LYS A 73 2.09 -13.65 3.59
C LYS A 73 1.39 -14.35 2.43
N GLU A 74 1.19 -13.66 1.31
CA GLU A 74 0.63 -14.25 0.09
C GLU A 74 1.66 -15.16 -0.60
N GLU A 75 2.93 -14.76 -0.64
CA GLU A 75 4.03 -15.57 -1.18
C GLU A 75 4.34 -16.82 -0.34
N GLU A 76 4.30 -16.71 1.00
CA GLU A 76 4.48 -17.84 1.92
C GLU A 76 3.23 -18.74 2.02
N GLY A 77 2.04 -18.20 1.71
CA GLY A 77 0.77 -18.94 1.74
C GLY A 77 0.46 -19.74 0.46
N VAL A 78 1.22 -19.56 -0.61
CA VAL A 78 1.08 -20.34 -1.86
C VAL A 78 1.85 -21.67 -1.82
N GLY A 79 2.57 -21.96 -0.71
CA GLY A 79 3.32 -23.21 -0.51
C GLY A 79 2.55 -24.39 0.09
N MET A 80 1.24 -24.30 0.33
CA MET A 80 0.42 -25.43 0.80
C MET A 80 -0.97 -25.37 0.16
N GLY A 81 -1.07 -25.85 -1.07
CA GLY A 81 -2.31 -26.14 -1.79
C GLY A 81 -2.09 -27.36 -2.68
#